data_AF-A0A844SQH6-F1
#
_entry.id   AF-A0A844SQH6-F1
#
_cell.length_a   1.000
_cell.length_b   1.000
_cell.length_c   1.000
_cell.angle_alpha   90.00
_cell.angle_beta   90.00
_cell.angle_gamma   90.00
#
_symmetry.space_group_name_H-M   'P 1'
#
loop_
_entity.id
_entity.type
_entity.pdbx_description
1 polymer ?
#
loop_
_entity_poly.entity_id
_entity_poly.type
_entity_poly.pdbx_seq_one_letter_code
_entity_poly.pdbx_strand_id
1 'polypeptide(L)'
;MPLDAPDLLKRVTNARSTAQVDAIMSGLPIVPPEQYQWLSETDRTGTWKPGHLHWVPVGRDRGNGGRIKLAGEPMNPLAERLVNGMEALIELARMRELLTNSSAPMPASPREAVLRYFGFPRLDQIERLDDDERKAKSAMADKVRKSLSIKLDFEKKAKEFAVTVRDHGMGQAPENIHKTLLSLGRTEKADKPYLIGVFGQGGSSAFSIAKYSVVVSRRAQEIRKGNEAAGAGWTIVREIQPKGRRDPYYAYLAATEDGRVPVVDAAHAEKFGQGAHFCHIAYDFGASESSIARLMYQSLNHVLFNPVMPYELYALKETADPMKGTAQRLAQRVRRFGSTALDKSFTQLPVV
;
A
#
# COMPACT_ATOMS: atom_id res chain seq x y z
N MET A 1 -4.25 -17.11 -15.99
CA MET A 1 -5.64 -17.50 -16.22
C MET A 1 -6.50 -16.23 -16.17
N PRO A 2 -7.05 -15.79 -17.31
CA PRO A 2 -8.13 -14.81 -17.30
C PRO A 2 -9.31 -15.47 -16.57
N LEU A 3 -9.83 -14.80 -15.54
CA LEU A 3 -11.12 -15.16 -14.97
C LEU A 3 -12.13 -14.25 -15.65
N ASP A 4 -12.88 -14.81 -16.60
CA ASP A 4 -13.94 -14.08 -17.29
C ASP A 4 -15.15 -13.96 -16.36
N ALA A 5 -15.05 -12.98 -15.47
CA ALA A 5 -16.07 -12.60 -14.53
C ALA A 5 -16.27 -11.10 -14.69
N PRO A 6 -17.20 -10.66 -15.57
CA PRO A 6 -17.52 -9.25 -15.72
C PRO A 6 -17.84 -8.69 -14.32
N ASP A 7 -17.24 -7.55 -13.99
CA ASP A 7 -17.25 -6.91 -12.66
C ASP A 7 -16.40 -7.51 -11.54
N LEU A 8 -15.62 -8.59 -11.75
CA LEU A 8 -14.78 -9.14 -10.69
C LEU A 8 -13.82 -8.10 -10.11
N LEU A 9 -13.15 -7.33 -10.98
CA LEU A 9 -12.23 -6.28 -10.54
C LEU A 9 -12.94 -5.25 -9.66
N LYS A 10 -14.13 -4.82 -10.07
CA LYS A 10 -14.97 -3.87 -9.33
C LYS A 10 -15.37 -4.44 -7.96
N ARG A 11 -15.76 -5.72 -7.91
CA ARG A 11 -16.11 -6.40 -6.67
C ARG A 11 -14.92 -6.46 -5.71
N VAL A 12 -13.74 -6.87 -6.18
CA VAL A 12 -12.55 -6.96 -5.31
C VAL A 12 -12.11 -5.58 -4.82
N THR A 13 -12.09 -4.55 -5.67
CA THR A 13 -11.67 -3.20 -5.25
C THR A 13 -12.66 -2.51 -4.31
N ASN A 14 -13.94 -2.93 -4.33
CA ASN A 14 -15.01 -2.34 -3.52
C ASN A 14 -15.35 -3.16 -2.27
N ALA A 15 -14.72 -4.32 -2.05
CA ALA A 15 -14.93 -5.10 -0.84
C ALA A 15 -14.46 -4.34 0.40
N ARG A 16 -15.31 -4.23 1.42
CA ARG A 16 -15.07 -3.53 2.69
C ARG A 16 -15.43 -4.37 3.92
N SER A 17 -15.93 -5.58 3.74
CA SER A 17 -16.25 -6.50 4.83
C SER A 17 -15.87 -7.94 4.51
N THR A 18 -15.72 -8.75 5.54
CA THR A 18 -15.35 -10.16 5.40
C THR A 18 -16.41 -10.93 4.63
N ALA A 19 -17.69 -10.66 4.87
CA ALA A 19 -18.81 -11.24 4.13
C ALA A 19 -18.74 -10.97 2.62
N GLN A 20 -18.32 -9.76 2.21
CA GLN A 20 -18.16 -9.42 0.79
C GLN A 20 -16.98 -10.17 0.16
N VAL A 21 -15.87 -10.32 0.88
CA VAL A 21 -14.71 -11.10 0.41
C VAL A 21 -15.06 -12.58 0.31
N ASP A 22 -15.74 -13.13 1.31
CA ASP A 22 -16.20 -14.51 1.33
C ASP A 22 -17.16 -14.80 0.17
N ALA A 23 -18.08 -13.87 -0.14
CA ALA A 23 -18.97 -13.96 -1.29
C ALA A 23 -18.25 -13.82 -2.65
N ILE A 24 -17.08 -13.16 -2.69
CA ILE A 24 -16.20 -13.18 -3.86
C ILE A 24 -15.53 -14.55 -3.99
N MET A 25 -14.93 -15.03 -2.91
CA MET A 25 -14.21 -16.32 -2.90
C MET A 25 -15.12 -17.50 -3.20
N SER A 26 -16.38 -17.50 -2.76
CA SER A 26 -17.34 -18.57 -3.04
C SER A 26 -17.70 -18.73 -4.52
N GLY A 27 -17.56 -17.65 -5.31
CA GLY A 27 -17.78 -17.66 -6.75
C GLY A 27 -16.53 -17.99 -7.58
N LEU A 28 -15.39 -18.30 -6.94
CA LEU A 28 -14.12 -18.55 -7.61
C LEU A 28 -13.74 -20.03 -7.54
N PRO A 29 -13.05 -20.58 -8.57
CA PRO A 29 -12.58 -21.95 -8.57
C PRO A 29 -11.34 -22.11 -7.68
N ILE A 30 -11.50 -21.98 -6.36
CA ILE A 30 -10.40 -22.06 -5.38
C ILE A 30 -10.26 -23.50 -4.90
N VAL A 31 -9.05 -24.07 -5.03
CA VAL A 31 -8.73 -25.37 -4.43
C VAL A 31 -8.67 -25.22 -2.91
N PRO A 32 -9.40 -26.05 -2.15
CA PRO A 32 -9.34 -26.03 -0.69
C PRO A 32 -7.90 -26.23 -0.19
N PRO A 33 -7.46 -25.50 0.86
CA PRO A 33 -6.11 -25.66 1.41
C PRO A 33 -5.78 -27.10 1.79
N GLU A 34 -6.74 -27.95 2.10
CA GLU A 34 -6.51 -29.35 2.48
C GLU A 34 -6.08 -30.22 1.29
N GLN A 35 -6.41 -29.82 0.06
CA GLN A 35 -6.12 -30.56 -1.17
C GLN A 35 -4.78 -30.17 -1.80
N TYR A 36 -4.28 -28.96 -1.55
CA TYR A 36 -2.99 -28.50 -2.05
C TYR A 36 -2.34 -27.50 -1.09
N GLN A 37 -1.14 -27.81 -0.60
CA GLN A 37 -0.38 -26.94 0.31
C GLN A 37 1.07 -26.86 -0.11
N TRP A 38 1.66 -25.70 0.14
CA TRP A 38 3.11 -25.56 0.12
C TRP A 38 3.70 -26.22 1.37
N LEU A 39 4.74 -27.03 1.23
CA LEU A 39 5.47 -27.61 2.36
C LEU A 39 6.80 -26.88 2.57
N SER A 40 7.58 -26.72 1.49
CA SER A 40 8.88 -26.03 1.47
C SER A 40 9.00 -25.19 0.20
N GLU A 41 10.20 -24.76 -0.21
CA GLU A 41 10.40 -24.12 -1.53
C GLU A 41 10.13 -25.10 -2.69
N THR A 42 10.49 -26.37 -2.53
CA THR A 42 10.45 -27.40 -3.58
C THR A 42 9.34 -28.43 -3.41
N ASP A 43 8.67 -28.46 -2.26
CA ASP A 43 7.73 -29.55 -1.91
C ASP A 43 6.30 -29.05 -1.70
N ARG A 44 5.32 -29.85 -2.14
CA ARG A 44 3.89 -29.56 -2.14
C ARG A 44 3.10 -30.81 -1.72
N THR A 45 1.98 -30.61 -1.01
CA THR A 45 0.96 -31.66 -0.93
C THR A 45 0.00 -31.54 -2.11
N GLY A 46 -0.50 -32.68 -2.58
CA GLY A 46 -1.45 -32.74 -3.68
C GLY A 46 -0.84 -32.35 -5.02
N THR A 47 -1.71 -32.12 -6.01
CA THR A 47 -1.30 -31.80 -7.38
C THR A 47 -1.94 -30.48 -7.78
N TRP A 48 -1.17 -29.61 -8.43
CA TRP A 48 -1.69 -28.36 -8.99
C TRP A 48 -2.84 -28.67 -9.96
N LYS A 49 -3.99 -28.02 -9.78
CA LYS A 49 -5.15 -28.16 -10.68
C LYS A 49 -5.18 -27.03 -11.71
N PRO A 50 -4.88 -27.27 -13.00
CA PRO A 50 -5.06 -26.26 -14.02
C PRO A 50 -6.49 -25.68 -14.01
N GLY A 51 -6.63 -24.39 -14.33
CA GLY A 51 -7.94 -23.72 -14.30
C GLY A 51 -8.45 -23.33 -12.90
N HIS A 52 -7.70 -23.62 -11.83
CA HIS A 52 -8.09 -23.29 -10.47
C HIS A 52 -7.09 -22.37 -9.77
N LEU A 53 -7.57 -21.64 -8.77
CA LEU A 53 -6.77 -20.82 -7.88
C LEU A 53 -6.28 -21.64 -6.69
N HIS A 54 -5.05 -21.37 -6.25
CA HIS A 54 -4.44 -22.04 -5.10
C HIS A 54 -3.86 -21.02 -4.12
N TRP A 55 -3.78 -21.41 -2.86
CA TRP A 55 -3.12 -20.63 -1.84
C TRP A 55 -1.61 -20.83 -1.90
N VAL A 56 -0.88 -19.76 -2.21
CA VAL A 56 0.58 -19.73 -2.26
C VAL A 56 1.10 -18.85 -1.12
N PRO A 57 2.07 -19.29 -0.30
CA PRO A 57 2.63 -18.48 0.77
C PRO A 57 3.16 -17.13 0.26
N VAL A 58 2.89 -16.05 0.97
CA VAL A 58 3.52 -14.74 0.74
C VAL A 58 5.04 -14.90 0.83
N GLY A 59 5.77 -14.32 -0.14
CA GLY A 59 7.20 -14.52 -0.29
C GLY A 59 7.62 -15.90 -0.79
N ARG A 60 6.66 -16.77 -1.17
CA ARG A 60 6.87 -18.20 -1.46
C ARG A 60 7.58 -18.95 -0.33
N ASP A 61 7.44 -18.45 0.89
CA ASP A 61 7.98 -19.07 2.10
C ASP A 61 6.83 -19.33 3.08
N ARG A 62 6.67 -20.60 3.46
CA ARG A 62 5.68 -21.01 4.47
C ARG A 62 6.09 -20.60 5.89
N GLY A 63 7.37 -20.35 6.15
CA GLY A 63 7.87 -19.80 7.42
C GLY A 63 7.61 -18.29 7.59
N ASN A 64 6.79 -17.68 6.75
CA ASN A 64 6.58 -16.23 6.75
C ASN A 64 5.83 -15.67 7.97
N GLY A 65 5.17 -16.51 8.77
CA GLY A 65 4.31 -16.07 9.87
C GLY A 65 5.05 -15.16 10.86
N GLY A 66 6.24 -15.57 11.32
CA GLY A 66 7.05 -14.76 12.22
C GLY A 66 7.49 -13.43 11.62
N ARG A 67 7.92 -13.43 10.34
CA ARG A 67 8.37 -12.23 9.62
C ARG A 67 7.26 -11.21 9.38
N ILE A 68 6.03 -11.68 9.15
CA ILE A 68 4.87 -10.82 8.93
C ILE A 68 4.33 -10.28 10.27
N LYS A 69 4.30 -11.11 11.33
CA LYS A 69 3.81 -10.72 12.67
C LYS A 69 4.77 -9.81 13.45
N LEU A 70 5.95 -9.50 12.92
CA LEU A 70 6.99 -8.71 13.58
C LEU A 70 6.66 -7.21 13.76
N ALA A 71 5.53 -6.71 13.26
CA ALA A 71 5.15 -5.31 13.45
C ALA A 71 4.35 -5.09 14.75
N GLY A 72 4.74 -4.04 15.48
CA GLY A 72 4.04 -3.54 16.66
C GLY A 72 2.73 -2.83 16.32
N GLU A 73 2.67 -1.51 16.51
CA GLU A 73 1.41 -0.76 16.44
C GLU A 73 0.69 -0.81 15.07
N PRO A 74 -0.66 -0.93 15.03
CA PRO A 74 -1.45 -1.03 13.80
C PRO A 74 -1.31 0.11 12.79
N MET A 75 -0.82 1.27 13.22
CA MET A 75 -0.62 2.42 12.35
C MET A 75 0.65 2.32 11.50
N ASN A 76 1.69 1.63 11.99
CA ASN A 76 2.98 1.55 11.30
C ASN A 76 2.88 0.85 9.94
N PRO A 77 2.18 -0.29 9.80
CA PRO A 77 2.04 -0.95 8.50
C PRO A 77 1.30 -0.08 7.47
N LEU A 78 0.34 0.74 7.92
CA LEU A 78 -0.38 1.68 7.04
C LEU A 78 0.54 2.83 6.58
N ALA A 79 1.37 3.37 7.47
CA ALA A 79 2.37 4.37 7.12
C ALA A 79 3.39 3.81 6.12
N GLU A 80 3.84 2.56 6.30
CA GLU A 80 4.70 1.86 5.36
C GLU A 80 4.03 1.67 3.98
N ARG A 81 2.73 1.35 3.95
CA ARG A 81 1.98 1.28 2.68
C ARG A 81 1.90 2.64 1.99
N LEU A 82 1.71 3.73 2.74
CA LEU A 82 1.75 5.10 2.19
C LEU A 82 3.14 5.44 1.65
N VAL A 83 4.22 5.11 2.36
CA VAL A 83 5.60 5.31 1.89
C VAL A 83 5.84 4.56 0.58
N ASN A 84 5.42 3.29 0.49
CA ASN A 84 5.50 2.52 -0.75
C ASN A 84 4.72 3.19 -1.91
N GLY A 85 3.56 3.78 -1.62
CA GLY A 85 2.80 4.56 -2.61
C GLY A 85 3.53 5.83 -3.06
N MET A 86 4.22 6.53 -2.14
CA MET A 86 5.06 7.68 -2.50
C MET A 86 6.23 7.26 -3.40
N GLU A 87 6.89 6.16 -3.07
CA GLU A 87 7.98 5.60 -3.87
C GLU A 87 7.50 5.16 -5.26
N ALA A 88 6.30 4.56 -5.37
CA ALA A 88 5.72 4.17 -6.65
C ALA A 88 5.45 5.37 -7.57
N LEU A 89 5.08 6.53 -7.00
CA LEU A 89 4.92 7.77 -7.74
C LEU A 89 6.27 8.35 -8.19
N ILE A 90 7.29 8.33 -7.31
CA ILE A 90 8.65 8.77 -7.66
C ILE A 90 9.25 7.88 -8.75
N GLU A 91 9.11 6.56 -8.63
CA GLU A 91 9.59 5.60 -9.64
C GLU A 91 8.91 5.79 -10.99
N LEU A 92 7.60 6.05 -11.01
CA LEU A 92 6.91 6.36 -12.26
C LEU A 92 7.52 7.60 -12.94
N ALA A 93 7.78 8.66 -12.15
CA ALA A 93 8.39 9.87 -12.69
C ALA A 93 9.84 9.63 -13.17
N ARG A 94 10.63 8.86 -12.41
CA ARG A 94 11.98 8.46 -12.80
C ARG A 94 11.98 7.65 -14.11
N MET A 95 11.08 6.69 -14.24
CA MET A 95 10.98 5.90 -15.47
C MET A 95 10.55 6.75 -16.66
N ARG A 96 9.64 7.70 -16.48
CA ARG A 96 9.27 8.68 -17.53
C ARG A 96 10.45 9.54 -17.96
N GLU A 97 11.28 9.99 -17.01
CA GLU A 97 12.51 10.70 -17.35
C GLU A 97 13.46 9.84 -18.17
N LEU A 98 13.66 8.58 -17.79
CA LEU A 98 14.55 7.65 -18.50
C LEU A 98 14.07 7.29 -19.91
N LEU A 99 12.76 7.35 -20.17
CA LEU A 99 12.21 7.21 -21.53
C LEU A 99 12.60 8.40 -22.42
N THR A 100 12.72 9.60 -21.85
CA THR A 100 13.12 10.81 -22.57
C THR A 100 14.64 10.97 -22.64
N ASN A 101 15.35 10.63 -21.57
CA ASN A 101 16.79 10.69 -21.45
C ASN A 101 17.30 9.49 -20.63
N SER A 102 17.74 8.45 -21.33
CA SER A 102 18.23 7.20 -20.71
C SER A 102 19.49 7.39 -19.86
N SER A 103 20.24 8.47 -20.07
CA SER A 103 21.47 8.81 -19.34
C SER A 103 21.24 9.76 -18.16
N ALA A 104 19.99 10.16 -17.88
CA ALA A 104 19.69 11.12 -16.82
C ALA A 104 20.24 10.65 -15.46
N PRO A 105 21.00 11.47 -14.72
CA PRO A 105 21.57 11.06 -13.44
C PRO A 105 20.46 10.79 -12.43
N MET A 106 20.66 9.78 -11.56
CA MET A 106 19.72 9.50 -10.47
C MET A 106 19.66 10.67 -9.49
N PRO A 107 18.47 11.02 -8.95
CA PRO A 107 18.40 11.96 -7.84
C PRO A 107 19.12 11.39 -6.61
N ALA A 108 19.83 12.22 -5.86
CA ALA A 108 20.62 11.78 -4.71
C ALA A 108 19.79 11.54 -3.44
N SER A 109 18.52 11.95 -3.42
CA SER A 109 17.62 11.71 -2.28
C SER A 109 16.15 11.69 -2.70
N PRO A 110 15.23 11.18 -1.86
CA PRO A 110 13.80 11.26 -2.13
C PRO A 110 13.31 12.71 -2.22
N ARG A 111 13.91 13.63 -1.47
CA ARG A 111 13.54 15.06 -1.51
C ARG A 111 13.97 15.73 -2.81
N GLU A 112 15.15 15.40 -3.30
CA GLU A 112 15.60 15.87 -4.61
C GLU A 112 14.72 15.32 -5.72
N ALA A 113 14.36 14.03 -5.68
CA ALA A 113 13.43 13.45 -6.64
C ALA A 113 12.06 14.15 -6.61
N VAL A 114 11.55 14.46 -5.42
CA VAL A 114 10.30 15.21 -5.29
C VAL A 114 10.41 16.61 -5.91
N LEU A 115 11.48 17.33 -5.61
CA LEU A 115 11.72 18.66 -6.17
C LEU A 115 11.85 18.61 -7.70
N ARG A 116 12.63 17.66 -8.23
CA ARG A 116 12.90 17.49 -9.66
C ARG A 116 11.66 17.12 -10.46
N TYR A 117 10.89 16.15 -9.97
CA TYR A 117 9.78 15.59 -10.75
C TYR A 117 8.43 16.25 -10.48
N PHE A 118 8.25 16.85 -9.31
CA PHE A 118 6.98 17.42 -8.89
C PHE A 118 7.05 18.92 -8.58
N GLY A 119 8.25 19.50 -8.57
CA GLY A 119 8.46 20.95 -8.60
C GLY A 119 8.34 21.68 -7.27
N PHE A 120 8.17 20.98 -6.14
CA PHE A 120 8.04 21.58 -4.81
C PHE A 120 9.11 21.10 -3.82
N PRO A 121 9.56 21.97 -2.89
CA PRO A 121 10.57 21.62 -1.88
C PRO A 121 9.95 20.77 -0.77
N ARG A 122 10.64 20.57 0.36
CA ARG A 122 10.02 19.91 1.52
C ARG A 122 8.75 20.64 1.92
N LEU A 123 7.73 19.90 2.33
CA LEU A 123 6.40 20.45 2.64
C LEU A 123 6.45 21.53 3.74
N ASP A 124 7.36 21.38 4.72
CA ASP A 124 7.60 22.35 5.78
C ASP A 124 8.34 23.61 5.32
N GLN A 125 9.07 23.54 4.21
CA GLN A 125 9.77 24.70 3.63
C GLN A 125 8.85 25.57 2.78
N ILE A 126 7.75 25.02 2.24
CA ILE A 126 6.78 25.78 1.44
C ILE A 126 6.25 26.99 2.23
N GLU A 127 6.01 26.83 3.53
CA GLU A 127 5.49 27.91 4.38
C GLU A 127 6.51 29.04 4.66
N ARG A 128 7.78 28.86 4.28
CA ARG A 128 8.87 29.84 4.46
C ARG A 128 9.20 30.63 3.19
N LEU A 129 8.58 30.26 2.06
CA LEU A 129 8.73 30.99 0.79
C LEU A 129 7.93 32.30 0.84
N ASP A 130 8.24 33.21 -0.09
CA ASP A 130 7.38 34.37 -0.35
C ASP A 130 5.97 33.94 -0.78
N ASP A 131 5.03 34.88 -0.75
CA ASP A 131 3.61 34.55 -0.93
C ASP A 131 3.27 33.98 -2.31
N ASP A 132 3.93 34.46 -3.37
CA ASP A 132 3.67 34.04 -4.74
C ASP A 132 4.27 32.65 -4.99
N GLU A 133 5.55 32.44 -4.64
CA GLU A 133 6.19 31.13 -4.74
C GLU A 133 5.47 30.11 -3.88
N ARG A 134 5.14 30.45 -2.64
CA ARG A 134 4.41 29.57 -1.73
C ARG A 134 3.08 29.12 -2.32
N LYS A 135 2.30 30.04 -2.89
CA LYS A 135 1.02 29.71 -3.52
C LYS A 135 1.22 28.76 -4.68
N ALA A 136 2.23 28.99 -5.53
CA ALA A 136 2.58 28.11 -6.63
C ALA A 136 3.00 26.71 -6.15
N LYS A 137 3.93 26.62 -5.19
CA LYS A 137 4.42 25.33 -4.65
C LYS A 137 3.32 24.57 -3.90
N SER A 138 2.46 25.29 -3.17
CA SER A 138 1.29 24.70 -2.50
C SER A 138 0.31 24.09 -3.51
N ALA A 139 0.04 24.78 -4.62
CA ALA A 139 -0.83 24.27 -5.67
C ALA A 139 -0.25 23.01 -6.34
N MET A 140 1.07 22.95 -6.55
CA MET A 140 1.75 21.75 -7.05
C MET A 140 1.59 20.57 -6.07
N ALA A 141 1.85 20.79 -4.78
CA ALA A 141 1.66 19.78 -3.74
C ALA A 141 0.19 19.31 -3.65
N ASP A 142 -0.77 20.23 -3.76
CA ASP A 142 -2.21 19.93 -3.74
C ASP A 142 -2.69 19.17 -4.98
N LYS A 143 -1.99 19.31 -6.12
CA LYS A 143 -2.24 18.46 -7.28
C LYS A 143 -1.72 17.04 -7.05
N VAL A 144 -0.50 16.91 -6.53
CA VAL A 144 0.15 15.60 -6.33
C VAL A 144 -0.56 14.76 -5.28
N ARG A 145 -1.09 15.37 -4.20
CA ARG A 145 -1.73 14.61 -3.10
C ARG A 145 -2.88 13.72 -3.54
N LYS A 146 -3.58 14.07 -4.63
CA LYS A 146 -4.68 13.27 -5.19
C LYS A 146 -4.22 11.94 -5.82
N SER A 147 -2.91 11.75 -5.98
CA SER A 147 -2.32 10.54 -6.56
C SER A 147 -2.03 9.46 -5.52
N LEU A 148 -2.25 9.74 -4.23
CA LEU A 148 -2.08 8.79 -3.13
C LEU A 148 -3.15 9.05 -2.08
N SER A 149 -3.90 8.02 -1.70
CA SER A 149 -4.92 8.13 -0.66
C SER A 149 -4.91 6.95 0.30
N ILE A 150 -5.37 7.23 1.52
CA ILE A 150 -5.77 6.23 2.49
C ILE A 150 -7.22 6.49 2.89
N LYS A 151 -8.08 5.47 2.76
CA LYS A 151 -9.49 5.52 3.13
C LYS A 151 -9.78 4.50 4.22
N LEU A 152 -10.31 4.98 5.34
CA LEU A 152 -10.87 4.19 6.41
C LEU A 152 -12.39 4.16 6.23
N ASP A 153 -12.90 2.96 6.04
CA ASP A 153 -14.33 2.63 6.01
C ASP A 153 -14.66 1.77 7.24
N PHE A 154 -15.92 1.83 7.69
CA PHE A 154 -16.42 0.98 8.76
C PHE A 154 -17.74 0.34 8.36
N GLU A 155 -17.76 -0.99 8.31
CA GLU A 155 -18.98 -1.75 8.06
C GLU A 155 -19.73 -1.95 9.39
N LYS A 156 -20.82 -1.20 9.56
CA LYS A 156 -21.57 -1.11 10.81
C LYS A 156 -22.16 -2.45 11.26
N LYS A 157 -22.64 -3.29 10.33
CA LYS A 157 -23.29 -4.56 10.70
C LYS A 157 -22.28 -5.57 11.23
N ALA A 158 -21.12 -5.68 10.58
CA ALA A 158 -20.05 -6.60 10.96
C ALA A 158 -19.14 -6.02 12.05
N LYS A 159 -19.20 -4.70 12.29
CA LYS A 159 -18.28 -3.95 13.15
C LYS A 159 -16.81 -4.10 12.71
N GLU A 160 -16.59 -4.03 11.40
CA GLU A 160 -15.29 -4.25 10.78
C GLU A 160 -14.75 -2.96 10.18
N PHE A 161 -13.47 -2.66 10.39
CA PHE A 161 -12.79 -1.64 9.61
C PHE A 161 -12.27 -2.22 8.30
N ALA A 162 -12.36 -1.42 7.25
CA ALA A 162 -11.61 -1.61 6.03
C ALA A 162 -10.70 -0.41 5.79
N VAL A 163 -9.41 -0.67 5.57
CA VAL A 163 -8.41 0.35 5.29
C VAL A 163 -7.88 0.16 3.89
N THR A 164 -8.15 1.12 3.02
CA THR A 164 -7.71 1.11 1.64
C THR A 164 -6.56 2.08 1.45
N VAL A 165 -5.43 1.63 0.93
CA VAL A 165 -4.35 2.49 0.42
C VAL A 165 -4.32 2.38 -1.11
N ARG A 166 -4.42 3.51 -1.81
CA ARG A 166 -4.43 3.59 -3.26
C ARG A 166 -3.39 4.59 -3.74
N ASP A 167 -2.44 4.16 -4.55
CA ASP A 167 -1.55 5.03 -5.30
C ASP A 167 -1.86 4.99 -6.80
N HIS A 168 -1.56 6.07 -7.52
CA HIS A 168 -1.59 6.14 -8.97
C HIS A 168 -0.16 6.16 -9.57
N GLY A 169 0.76 5.44 -8.92
CA GLY A 169 2.16 5.33 -9.30
C GLY A 169 2.41 4.31 -10.42
N MET A 170 3.63 3.78 -10.46
CA MET A 170 4.09 2.87 -11.52
C MET A 170 3.24 1.60 -11.67
N GLY A 171 2.68 1.12 -10.56
CA GLY A 171 2.06 -0.20 -10.48
C GLY A 171 3.00 -1.34 -10.88
N GLN A 172 2.46 -2.55 -10.83
CA GLN A 172 3.17 -3.77 -11.18
C GLN A 172 2.39 -4.53 -12.24
N ALA A 173 3.12 -5.12 -13.19
CA ALA A 173 2.53 -6.05 -14.13
C ALA A 173 2.07 -7.31 -13.37
N PRO A 174 0.97 -7.98 -13.76
CA PRO A 174 0.41 -9.10 -13.03
C PRO A 174 1.41 -10.22 -12.72
N GLU A 175 2.24 -10.57 -13.69
CA GLU A 175 3.33 -11.55 -13.59
C GLU A 175 4.43 -11.15 -12.60
N ASN A 176 4.54 -9.88 -12.22
CA ASN A 176 5.56 -9.39 -11.29
C ASN A 176 5.03 -9.14 -9.87
N ILE A 177 3.71 -9.12 -9.64
CA ILE A 177 3.10 -8.84 -8.33
C ILE A 177 3.64 -9.79 -7.25
N HIS A 178 3.77 -11.08 -7.57
CA HIS A 178 4.25 -12.08 -6.61
C HIS A 178 5.74 -11.95 -6.24
N LYS A 179 6.56 -11.36 -7.13
CA LYS A 179 7.99 -11.09 -6.91
C LYS A 179 8.25 -9.73 -6.27
N THR A 180 7.23 -8.88 -6.20
CA THR A 180 7.32 -7.49 -5.74
C THR A 180 6.40 -7.28 -4.55
N LEU A 181 5.13 -6.95 -4.79
CA LEU A 181 4.12 -6.60 -3.78
C LEU A 181 3.83 -7.70 -2.75
N LEU A 182 4.02 -8.97 -3.14
CA LEU A 182 3.81 -10.15 -2.28
C LEU A 182 5.12 -10.86 -1.94
N SER A 183 6.26 -10.22 -2.15
CA SER A 183 7.56 -10.74 -1.74
C SER A 183 7.90 -10.33 -0.30
N LEU A 184 8.84 -11.04 0.32
CA LEU A 184 9.35 -10.71 1.66
C LEU A 184 10.85 -10.55 1.60
N GLY A 185 11.36 -9.38 1.98
CA GLY A 185 12.80 -9.12 2.09
C GLY A 185 13.55 -9.02 0.75
N ARG A 186 12.84 -8.97 -0.39
CA ARG A 186 13.45 -8.60 -1.68
C ARG A 186 13.34 -7.09 -1.87
N THR A 187 14.47 -6.40 -1.94
CA THR A 187 14.50 -4.97 -2.20
C THR A 187 15.60 -4.63 -3.20
N GLU A 188 15.21 -4.11 -4.36
CA GLU A 188 16.12 -3.43 -5.30
C GLU A 188 16.28 -1.94 -4.93
N LYS A 189 15.73 -1.52 -3.78
CA LYS A 189 15.72 -0.11 -3.34
C LYS A 189 17.06 0.31 -2.74
N ALA A 190 17.93 -0.64 -2.37
CA ALA A 190 19.24 -0.35 -1.79
C ALA A 190 20.12 0.49 -2.75
N ASP A 191 19.99 0.27 -4.05
CA ASP A 191 20.78 0.98 -5.08
C ASP A 191 20.10 2.26 -5.60
N LYS A 192 18.96 2.64 -5.01
CA LYS A 192 18.12 3.76 -5.46
C LYS A 192 18.02 4.83 -4.37
N PRO A 193 19.01 5.74 -4.28
CA PRO A 193 19.07 6.74 -3.21
C PRO A 193 17.86 7.70 -3.21
N TYR A 194 17.10 7.75 -4.30
CA TYR A 194 15.87 8.53 -4.40
C TYR A 194 14.62 7.87 -3.77
N LEU A 195 14.75 6.68 -3.17
CA LEU A 195 13.68 5.98 -2.44
C LEU A 195 13.94 5.97 -0.92
N ILE A 196 12.92 5.67 -0.12
CA ILE A 196 12.93 5.83 1.34
C ILE A 196 13.28 4.51 2.04
N GLY A 197 12.60 3.42 1.68
CA GLY A 197 12.60 2.19 2.47
C GLY A 197 13.60 1.16 1.97
N VAL A 198 14.58 0.81 2.81
CA VAL A 198 15.50 -0.30 2.52
C VAL A 198 14.93 -1.66 2.96
N PHE A 199 14.05 -1.70 3.97
CA PHE A 199 13.74 -2.95 4.68
C PHE A 199 12.61 -3.81 4.14
N GLY A 200 11.86 -3.39 3.10
CA GLY A 200 11.00 -4.27 2.26
C GLY A 200 9.97 -5.19 2.95
N GLN A 201 9.76 -5.06 4.27
CA GLN A 201 8.99 -6.00 5.09
C GLN A 201 7.84 -5.30 5.82
N GLY A 202 7.96 -4.00 6.11
CA GLY A 202 7.01 -3.24 6.94
C GLY A 202 5.60 -3.11 6.36
N GLY A 203 5.42 -3.16 5.04
CA GLY A 203 4.07 -3.15 4.44
C GLY A 203 3.34 -4.49 4.59
N SER A 204 4.07 -5.61 4.57
CA SER A 204 3.48 -6.96 4.60
C SER A 204 2.91 -7.32 5.95
N SER A 205 3.35 -6.68 7.04
CA SER A 205 2.75 -6.86 8.37
C SER A 205 1.32 -6.37 8.48
N ALA A 206 0.83 -5.54 7.56
CA ALA A 206 -0.59 -5.23 7.47
C ALA A 206 -1.45 -6.49 7.24
N PHE A 207 -0.86 -7.55 6.66
CA PHE A 207 -1.54 -8.84 6.48
C PHE A 207 -1.81 -9.56 7.81
N SER A 208 -1.01 -9.35 8.86
CA SER A 208 -1.28 -9.96 10.17
C SER A 208 -2.32 -9.25 10.99
N ILE A 209 -2.63 -8.00 10.66
CA ILE A 209 -3.58 -7.16 11.39
C ILE A 209 -4.99 -7.26 10.76
N ALA A 210 -5.07 -7.66 9.49
CA ALA A 210 -6.31 -7.84 8.76
C ALA A 210 -6.70 -9.33 8.66
N LYS A 211 -8.00 -9.62 8.64
CA LYS A 211 -8.47 -10.98 8.29
C LYS A 211 -8.25 -11.29 6.81
N TYR A 212 -8.52 -10.31 5.95
CA TYR A 212 -8.28 -10.39 4.51
C TYR A 212 -7.52 -9.17 4.03
N SER A 213 -6.71 -9.31 2.98
CA SER A 213 -6.18 -8.18 2.24
C SER A 213 -6.36 -8.39 0.74
N VAL A 214 -7.10 -7.49 0.11
CA VAL A 214 -7.21 -7.44 -1.35
C VAL A 214 -6.03 -6.65 -1.89
N VAL A 215 -5.34 -7.21 -2.88
CA VAL A 215 -4.25 -6.55 -3.59
C VAL A 215 -4.61 -6.50 -5.06
N VAL A 216 -4.59 -5.31 -5.65
CA VAL A 216 -4.77 -5.10 -7.09
C VAL A 216 -3.66 -4.20 -7.59
N SER A 217 -3.07 -4.50 -8.74
CA SER A 217 -2.14 -3.60 -9.39
C SER A 217 -2.22 -3.68 -10.90
N ARG A 218 -1.98 -2.53 -11.54
CA ARG A 218 -1.89 -2.39 -12.99
C ARG A 218 -0.69 -1.51 -13.32
N ARG A 219 0.18 -2.02 -14.20
CA ARG A 219 1.36 -1.30 -14.70
C ARG A 219 0.95 -0.07 -15.49
N ALA A 220 1.60 1.05 -15.26
CA ALA A 220 1.43 2.26 -16.07
C ALA A 220 1.83 1.98 -17.53
N GLN A 221 0.98 2.38 -18.47
CA GLN A 221 1.05 1.97 -19.87
C GLN A 221 2.37 2.40 -20.54
N GLU A 222 2.83 3.60 -20.22
CA GLU A 222 4.02 4.23 -20.80
C GLU A 222 5.34 3.54 -20.44
N ILE A 223 5.39 2.82 -19.31
CA ILE A 223 6.59 2.14 -18.78
C ILE A 223 6.44 0.61 -18.79
N ARG A 224 5.42 0.12 -19.50
CA ARG A 224 5.13 -1.30 -19.65
C ARG A 224 6.04 -1.88 -20.72
N LYS A 225 6.68 -3.01 -20.40
CA LYS A 225 7.53 -3.74 -21.36
C LYS A 225 6.66 -4.55 -22.34
N GLY A 226 7.18 -4.83 -23.53
CA GLY A 226 6.40 -5.48 -24.60
C GLY A 226 5.84 -6.86 -24.25
N ASN A 227 6.48 -7.59 -23.33
CA ASN A 227 6.03 -8.88 -22.84
C ASN A 227 5.12 -8.80 -21.60
N GLU A 228 4.86 -7.60 -21.07
CA GLU A 228 4.05 -7.43 -19.87
C GLU A 228 2.56 -7.33 -20.18
N ALA A 229 1.72 -7.98 -19.37
CA ALA A 229 0.28 -7.97 -19.56
C ALA A 229 -0.32 -6.55 -19.38
N ALA A 230 -1.24 -6.17 -20.27
CA ALA A 230 -1.92 -4.86 -20.24
C ALA A 230 -3.03 -4.75 -19.17
N GLY A 231 -3.48 -5.91 -18.67
CA GLY A 231 -4.52 -6.05 -17.66
C GLY A 231 -4.07 -5.69 -16.25
N ALA A 232 -4.97 -5.88 -15.29
CA ALA A 232 -4.66 -5.75 -13.87
C ALA A 232 -4.51 -7.13 -13.23
N GLY A 233 -3.49 -7.28 -12.38
CA GLY A 233 -3.34 -8.46 -11.54
C GLY A 233 -4.02 -8.22 -10.21
N TRP A 234 -4.65 -9.25 -9.66
CA TRP A 234 -5.33 -9.15 -8.37
C TRP A 234 -5.16 -10.42 -7.55
N THR A 235 -5.22 -10.30 -6.23
CA THR A 235 -5.24 -11.44 -5.31
C THR A 235 -5.93 -11.08 -3.99
N ILE A 236 -6.32 -12.10 -3.24
CA ILE A 236 -6.72 -12.00 -1.83
C ILE A 236 -5.63 -12.68 -1.00
N VAL A 237 -5.21 -12.04 0.08
CA VAL A 237 -4.27 -12.56 1.09
C VAL A 237 -5.04 -12.89 2.36
N ARG A 238 -4.72 -14.01 3.01
CA ARG A 238 -5.26 -14.39 4.33
C ARG A 238 -4.27 -15.22 5.14
N GLU A 239 -4.53 -15.33 6.44
CA GLU A 239 -3.89 -16.32 7.31
C GLU A 239 -4.45 -17.72 7.02
N ILE A 240 -3.57 -18.72 6.97
CA ILE A 240 -3.92 -20.14 6.86
C ILE A 240 -3.34 -20.87 8.06
N GLN A 241 -4.21 -21.55 8.81
CA GLN A 241 -3.83 -22.51 9.83
C GLN A 241 -3.79 -23.92 9.23
N PRO A 242 -2.60 -24.50 8.99
CA PRO A 242 -2.51 -25.85 8.47
C PRO A 242 -2.87 -26.90 9.53
N LYS A 243 -3.53 -27.98 9.11
CA LYS A 243 -3.77 -29.14 9.98
C LYS A 243 -2.43 -29.74 10.41
N GLY A 244 -2.28 -29.97 11.72
CA GLY A 244 -1.08 -30.61 12.30
C GLY A 244 0.13 -29.69 12.48
N ARG A 245 0.01 -28.37 12.22
CA ARG A 245 1.08 -27.39 12.50
C ARG A 245 0.62 -26.39 13.56
N ARG A 246 1.55 -25.97 14.42
CA ARG A 246 1.27 -25.01 15.51
C ARG A 246 1.15 -23.59 15.01
N ASP A 247 2.01 -23.20 14.07
CA ASP A 247 2.10 -21.84 13.58
C ASP A 247 1.37 -21.64 12.24
N PRO A 248 0.57 -20.57 12.11
CA PRO A 248 -0.05 -20.18 10.86
C PRO A 248 0.95 -19.51 9.91
N TYR A 249 0.56 -19.41 8.64
CA TYR A 249 1.28 -18.65 7.62
C TYR A 249 0.32 -17.80 6.80
N TYR A 250 0.84 -16.78 6.13
CA TYR A 250 0.03 -15.92 5.25
C TYR A 250 0.17 -16.37 3.80
N ALA A 251 -0.95 -16.48 3.09
CA ALA A 251 -1.00 -16.96 1.73
C ALA A 251 -1.89 -16.08 0.86
N TYR A 252 -1.64 -16.10 -0.44
CA TYR A 252 -2.39 -15.36 -1.44
C TYR A 252 -2.92 -16.29 -2.55
N LEU A 253 -3.98 -15.88 -3.23
CA LEU A 253 -4.53 -16.61 -4.37
C LEU A 253 -3.62 -16.47 -5.61
N ALA A 254 -3.10 -17.60 -6.09
CA ALA A 254 -2.32 -17.68 -7.32
C ALA A 254 -3.07 -18.45 -8.40
N ALA A 255 -2.88 -18.05 -9.65
CA ALA A 255 -3.43 -18.69 -10.84
C ALA A 255 -2.43 -19.65 -11.52
N THR A 256 -1.19 -19.72 -11.02
CA THR A 256 -0.11 -20.55 -11.56
C THR A 256 0.75 -21.09 -10.43
N GLU A 257 1.41 -22.22 -10.67
CA GLU A 257 2.28 -22.87 -9.68
C GLU A 257 3.50 -22.02 -9.32
N ASP A 258 3.98 -21.19 -10.26
CA ASP A 258 4.98 -20.17 -9.98
C ASP A 258 4.39 -18.93 -9.27
N GLY A 259 3.21 -19.02 -8.68
CA GLY A 259 2.67 -17.97 -7.83
C GLY A 259 2.24 -16.70 -8.57
N ARG A 260 2.19 -16.68 -9.91
CA ARG A 260 1.58 -15.52 -10.60
C ARG A 260 0.12 -15.41 -10.21
N VAL A 261 -0.30 -14.17 -9.96
CA VAL A 261 -1.66 -13.86 -9.54
C VAL A 261 -2.64 -13.95 -10.72
N PRO A 262 -3.94 -14.12 -10.45
CA PRO A 262 -5.00 -13.93 -11.43
C PRO A 262 -4.92 -12.60 -12.16
N VAL A 263 -5.40 -12.59 -13.40
CA VAL A 263 -5.41 -11.40 -14.27
C VAL A 263 -6.83 -11.13 -14.74
N VAL A 264 -7.20 -9.84 -14.76
CA VAL A 264 -8.35 -9.33 -15.52
C VAL A 264 -7.85 -8.54 -16.70
N ASP A 265 -8.55 -8.64 -17.82
CA ASP A 265 -8.13 -8.11 -19.11
C ASP A 265 -8.11 -6.58 -19.12
N ALA A 266 -7.41 -6.00 -20.11
CA ALA A 266 -7.24 -4.55 -20.22
C ALA A 266 -8.58 -3.78 -20.26
N ALA A 267 -9.59 -4.31 -20.94
CA ALA A 267 -10.92 -3.70 -21.04
C ALA A 267 -11.60 -3.58 -19.67
N HIS A 268 -11.46 -4.61 -18.83
CA HIS A 268 -12.01 -4.62 -17.47
C HIS A 268 -11.16 -3.81 -16.48
N ALA A 269 -9.88 -3.63 -16.78
CA ALA A 269 -8.90 -2.91 -15.95
C ALA A 269 -8.81 -1.40 -16.25
N GLU A 270 -9.48 -0.92 -17.30
CA GLU A 270 -9.38 0.47 -17.74
C GLU A 270 -9.81 1.46 -16.65
N LYS A 271 -11.00 1.24 -16.06
CA LYS A 271 -11.57 2.08 -15.00
C LYS A 271 -10.73 2.08 -13.71
N PHE A 272 -9.91 1.05 -13.48
CA PHE A 272 -9.00 1.00 -12.33
C PHE A 272 -7.83 1.99 -12.48
N GLY A 273 -7.40 2.27 -13.73
CA GLY A 273 -6.19 3.04 -14.01
C GLY A 273 -4.91 2.32 -13.58
N GLN A 274 -3.79 3.04 -13.51
CA GLN A 274 -2.49 2.50 -13.07
C GLN A 274 -2.27 2.56 -11.55
N GLY A 275 -1.24 1.88 -11.05
CA GLY A 275 -0.78 1.94 -9.66
C GLY A 275 -1.14 0.68 -8.86
N ALA A 276 -1.08 0.76 -7.54
CA ALA A 276 -1.51 -0.33 -6.65
C ALA A 276 -2.66 0.07 -5.72
N HIS A 277 -3.43 -0.94 -5.31
CA HIS A 277 -4.55 -0.85 -4.38
C HIS A 277 -4.41 -1.97 -3.37
N PHE A 278 -4.35 -1.60 -2.09
CA PHE A 278 -4.38 -2.52 -0.97
C PHE A 278 -5.61 -2.20 -0.13
N CYS A 279 -6.52 -3.16 0.03
CA CYS A 279 -7.65 -3.02 0.95
C CYS A 279 -7.54 -4.09 2.04
N HIS A 280 -7.24 -3.66 3.25
CA HIS A 280 -7.13 -4.49 4.43
C HIS A 280 -8.48 -4.54 5.15
N ILE A 281 -9.09 -5.72 5.27
CA ILE A 281 -10.48 -5.91 5.68
C ILE A 281 -10.54 -6.62 7.03
N ALA A 282 -11.45 -6.17 7.89
CA ALA A 282 -11.44 -6.44 9.32
C ALA A 282 -10.06 -6.14 9.92
N TYR A 283 -9.58 -4.92 9.67
CA TYR A 283 -8.31 -4.45 10.21
C TYR A 283 -8.44 -4.15 11.70
N ASP A 284 -7.65 -4.83 12.52
CA ASP A 284 -7.71 -4.68 13.97
C ASP A 284 -6.82 -3.51 14.45
N PHE A 285 -7.46 -2.40 14.78
CA PHE A 285 -6.77 -1.26 15.40
C PHE A 285 -6.62 -1.41 16.92
N GLY A 286 -7.21 -2.42 17.56
CA GLY A 286 -7.24 -2.58 19.01
C GLY A 286 -8.04 -1.50 19.76
N ALA A 287 -8.88 -0.72 19.06
CA ALA A 287 -9.64 0.38 19.64
C ALA A 287 -11.01 0.58 18.96
N SER A 288 -11.88 1.37 19.60
CA SER A 288 -13.23 1.67 19.11
C SER A 288 -13.25 2.56 17.86
N GLU A 289 -14.34 2.49 17.08
CA GLU A 289 -14.62 3.34 15.90
C GLU A 289 -14.42 4.82 16.16
N SER A 290 -15.07 5.34 17.20
CA SER A 290 -15.00 6.75 17.55
C SER A 290 -13.58 7.21 17.88
N SER A 291 -12.78 6.35 18.50
CA SER A 291 -11.38 6.61 18.83
C SER A 291 -10.54 6.66 17.55
N ILE A 292 -10.65 5.65 16.68
CA ILE A 292 -9.85 5.57 15.46
C ILE A 292 -10.17 6.69 14.48
N ALA A 293 -11.45 7.04 14.30
CA ALA A 293 -11.84 8.14 13.42
C ALA A 293 -11.21 9.48 13.85
N ARG A 294 -11.13 9.73 15.17
CA ARG A 294 -10.53 10.97 15.72
C ARG A 294 -9.01 10.95 15.68
N LEU A 295 -8.39 9.79 15.91
CA LEU A 295 -6.95 9.67 16.10
C LEU A 295 -6.20 9.43 14.79
N MET A 296 -6.81 8.85 13.75
CA MET A 296 -6.11 8.46 12.51
C MET A 296 -5.34 9.61 11.85
N TYR A 297 -5.95 10.81 11.80
CA TYR A 297 -5.27 12.01 11.31
C TYR A 297 -4.01 12.34 12.12
N GLN A 298 -4.12 12.26 13.45
CA GLN A 298 -3.04 12.61 14.38
C GLN A 298 -1.93 11.55 14.36
N SER A 299 -2.30 10.27 14.41
CA SER A 299 -1.37 9.14 14.37
C SER A 299 -0.58 9.10 13.07
N LEU A 300 -1.24 9.26 11.91
CA LEU A 300 -0.54 9.29 10.63
C LEU A 300 0.38 10.51 10.51
N ASN A 301 -0.04 11.69 10.95
CA ASN A 301 0.84 12.87 10.96
C ASN A 301 1.97 12.77 12.00
N HIS A 302 1.84 11.92 13.01
CA HIS A 302 2.92 11.62 13.95
C HIS A 302 3.94 10.69 13.31
N VAL A 303 3.50 9.55 12.76
CA VAL A 303 4.38 8.56 12.14
C VAL A 303 5.05 9.14 10.89
N LEU A 304 4.27 9.79 10.02
CA LEU A 304 4.73 10.53 8.86
C LEU A 304 4.89 12.01 9.21
N PHE A 305 5.81 12.32 10.13
CA PHE A 305 6.02 13.67 10.65
C PHE A 305 6.28 14.70 9.54
N ASN A 306 7.11 14.33 8.57
CA ASN A 306 7.38 15.13 7.38
C ASN A 306 7.46 14.18 6.17
N PRO A 307 6.33 13.82 5.54
CA PRO A 307 6.35 12.91 4.41
C PRO A 307 7.06 13.55 3.21
N VAL A 308 7.61 12.73 2.31
CA VAL A 308 8.26 13.25 1.09
C VAL A 308 7.23 13.85 0.13
N MET A 309 6.02 13.28 0.11
CA MET A 309 4.90 13.75 -0.69
C MET A 309 3.62 13.82 0.14
N PRO A 310 2.71 14.74 -0.20
CA PRO A 310 1.41 14.82 0.44
C PRO A 310 0.48 13.72 -0.07
N TYR A 311 -0.59 13.45 0.68
CA TYR A 311 -1.61 12.45 0.32
C TYR A 311 -2.98 12.84 0.88
N GLU A 312 -4.01 12.08 0.50
CA GLU A 312 -5.38 12.28 0.99
C GLU A 312 -5.76 11.25 2.05
N LEU A 313 -6.37 11.73 3.15
CA LEU A 313 -6.97 10.88 4.17
C LEU A 313 -8.49 11.00 4.14
N TYR A 314 -9.17 9.88 3.94
CA TYR A 314 -10.62 9.75 4.07
C TYR A 314 -10.92 8.93 5.33
N ALA A 315 -11.17 9.57 6.46
CA ALA A 315 -11.44 8.90 7.74
C ALA A 315 -12.94 8.87 8.05
N LEU A 316 -13.64 7.79 7.65
CA LEU A 316 -15.10 7.63 7.80
C LEU A 316 -15.92 8.80 7.20
N LYS A 317 -15.41 9.41 6.13
CA LYS A 317 -16.02 10.53 5.43
C LYS A 317 -15.62 10.56 3.96
N GLU A 318 -16.45 11.21 3.14
CA GLU A 318 -16.21 11.35 1.70
C GLU A 318 -15.31 12.54 1.34
N THR A 319 -15.15 13.52 2.24
CA THR A 319 -14.25 14.65 2.02
C THR A 319 -12.86 14.34 2.57
N ALA A 320 -11.83 14.40 1.72
CA ALA A 320 -10.46 14.17 2.13
C ALA A 320 -9.91 15.27 3.05
N ASP A 321 -9.17 14.86 4.07
CA ASP A 321 -8.21 15.72 4.75
C ASP A 321 -6.88 15.75 3.97
N PRO A 322 -6.31 16.93 3.69
CA PRO A 322 -4.98 17.03 3.10
C PRO A 322 -3.92 16.66 4.14
N MET A 323 -3.15 15.62 3.85
CA MET A 323 -2.06 15.16 4.72
C MET A 323 -0.73 15.70 4.20
N LYS A 324 -0.18 16.70 4.90
CA LYS A 324 1.11 17.36 4.58
C LYS A 324 2.17 17.15 5.66
N GLY A 325 1.87 16.37 6.69
CA GLY A 325 2.75 16.10 7.84
C GLY A 325 2.67 17.15 8.94
N THR A 326 3.05 16.74 10.16
CA THR A 326 3.11 17.64 11.33
C THR A 326 4.11 18.78 11.13
N ALA A 327 5.24 18.55 10.45
CA ALA A 327 6.25 19.57 10.21
C ALA A 327 5.70 20.77 9.42
N GLN A 328 4.89 20.53 8.37
CA GLN A 328 4.27 21.61 7.59
C GLN A 328 3.25 22.38 8.43
N ARG A 329 2.45 21.69 9.25
CA ARG A 329 1.48 22.33 10.14
C ARG A 329 2.17 23.24 11.17
N LEU A 330 3.31 22.80 11.72
CA LEU A 330 4.11 23.62 12.62
C LEU A 330 4.70 24.84 11.90
N ALA A 331 5.26 24.66 10.71
CA ALA A 331 5.79 25.77 9.90
C ALA A 331 4.70 26.81 9.57
N GLN A 332 3.50 26.36 9.21
CA GLN A 332 2.36 27.23 8.96
C GLN A 332 1.94 28.03 10.20
N ARG A 333 1.95 27.40 11.39
CA ARG A 333 1.66 28.09 12.66
C ARG A 333 2.68 29.18 12.95
N VAL A 334 3.98 28.87 12.79
CA VAL A 334 5.06 29.85 12.98
C VAL A 334 4.87 31.05 12.05
N ARG A 335 4.57 30.82 10.76
CA ARG A 335 4.33 31.91 9.82
C ARG A 335 3.11 32.77 10.20
N ARG A 336 2.01 32.14 10.61
CA ARG A 336 0.74 32.84 10.89
C ARG A 336 0.74 33.59 12.21
N PHE A 337 1.40 33.06 13.23
CA PHE A 337 1.27 33.53 14.61
C PHE A 337 2.59 33.91 15.26
N GLY A 338 3.73 33.80 14.56
CA GLY A 338 5.05 34.17 15.09
C GLY A 338 5.59 33.29 16.22
N SER A 339 4.85 32.26 16.65
CA SER A 339 5.24 31.39 17.78
C SER A 339 5.22 29.91 17.42
N THR A 340 6.25 29.18 17.88
CA THR A 340 6.12 27.76 18.18
C THR A 340 5.59 27.63 19.60
N ALA A 341 4.27 27.45 19.78
CA ALA A 341 3.80 26.77 20.97
C ALA A 341 4.15 25.28 20.85
N LEU A 342 5.43 24.95 21.08
CA LEU A 342 5.81 23.63 21.59
C LEU A 342 5.84 23.74 23.11
N ASP A 343 4.70 24.08 23.72
CA ASP A 343 4.54 23.80 25.14
C ASP A 343 4.10 22.34 25.28
N LYS A 344 5.08 21.47 25.03
CA LYS A 344 5.22 20.26 25.82
C LYS A 344 6.53 20.45 26.58
N SER A 345 6.56 21.44 27.48
CA SER A 345 7.29 21.18 28.71
C SER A 345 6.66 19.90 29.28
N PHE A 346 7.33 18.77 29.08
CA PHE A 346 7.15 17.67 30.01
C PHE A 346 7.61 18.28 31.32
N THR A 347 6.67 18.60 32.21
CA THR A 347 7.01 18.68 33.63
C THR A 347 7.79 17.41 33.91
N GLN A 348 9.06 17.57 34.29
CA GLN A 348 9.85 16.45 34.78
C GLN A 348 8.99 15.80 35.84
N LEU A 349 8.51 14.58 35.56
CA LEU A 349 7.95 13.76 36.62
C LEU A 349 9.09 13.63 37.63
N PRO A 350 8.87 14.01 38.90
CA PRO A 350 9.90 13.81 39.91
C PRO A 350 10.23 12.32 39.89
N VAL A 351 11.52 12.02 39.73
CA VAL A 351 12.02 10.67 39.98
C VAL A 351 12.05 10.50 41.48
N VAL A 352 10.90 10.12 42.07
CA VAL A 352 10.75 9.33 43.31
C VAL A 352 9.40 8.62 43.27
#